data_AF-A0A4R6QE19-F1
#
_entry.id   AF-A0A4R6QE19-F1
#
_cell.length_a   1.000
_cell.length_b   1.000
_cell.length_c   1.000
_cell.angle_alpha   90.00
_cell.angle_beta   90.00
_cell.angle_gamma   90.00
#
_symmetry.space_group_name_H-M   'P 1'
#
loop_
_entity.id
_entity.type
_entity.pdbx_description
1 polymer ?
#
loop_
_entity_poly.entity_id
_entity_poly.type
_entity_poly.pdbx_seq_one_letter_code
_entity_poly.pdbx_strand_id
1 'polypeptide(L)'
;MKKIVFILSILFTFSCSNNDSENNSSDKIIGTWRHTKSTYIQNNSQQYDQLFESSCDIQNRFIIKKDGTFDKIRYSPNTDFGGCILQTSSFAGEKIWAKSNTNQYVFQTISSNPNYDSETLIAVKATFEGNKMILKFIELQNENNPEDVAFYIETYERQ
;
A
#
# COMPACT_ATOMS: atom_id res chain seq x y z
N MET A 1 -11.05 24.73 69.06
CA MET A 1 -12.14 24.54 68.07
C MET A 1 -11.61 23.64 66.96
N LYS A 2 -12.44 22.69 66.52
CA LYS A 2 -12.14 21.70 65.47
C LYS A 2 -11.63 22.38 64.19
N LYS A 3 -10.66 21.74 63.52
CA LYS A 3 -10.65 21.49 62.07
C LYS A 3 -9.54 20.49 61.74
N ILE A 4 -9.97 19.25 61.55
CA ILE A 4 -9.27 18.24 60.78
C ILE A 4 -9.41 18.65 59.30
N VAL A 5 -8.32 18.70 58.55
CA VAL A 5 -8.37 18.59 57.09
C VAL A 5 -7.31 17.59 56.67
N PHE A 6 -7.80 16.49 56.11
CA PHE A 6 -7.11 15.35 55.55
C PHE A 6 -7.04 15.60 54.02
N ILE A 7 -5.84 15.66 53.43
CA ILE A 7 -5.62 15.53 51.98
C ILE A 7 -4.28 14.81 51.83
N LEU A 8 -4.26 13.49 51.90
CA LEU A 8 -4.34 12.52 50.79
C LEU A 8 -3.28 12.77 49.69
N SER A 9 -2.24 11.94 49.77
CA SER A 9 -1.20 11.67 48.79
C SER A 9 -1.71 11.50 47.35
N ILE A 10 -0.97 12.03 46.38
CA ILE A 10 -0.40 11.25 45.27
C ILE A 10 0.97 11.86 44.93
N LEU A 11 2.04 11.15 45.28
CA LEU A 11 3.35 11.28 44.68
C LEU A 11 3.28 10.60 43.31
N PHE A 12 3.13 11.36 42.23
CA PHE A 12 3.45 10.85 40.89
C PHE A 12 4.97 10.89 40.73
N THR A 13 5.63 9.84 41.21
CA THR A 13 6.95 9.48 40.73
C THR A 13 6.81 9.10 39.26
N PHE A 14 7.17 10.02 38.36
CA PHE A 14 7.50 9.66 36.99
C PHE A 14 8.77 8.80 37.03
N SER A 15 8.58 7.51 37.26
CA SER A 15 9.55 6.50 36.89
C SER A 15 9.55 6.48 35.37
N CYS A 16 10.54 7.13 34.74
CA CYS A 16 10.97 6.78 33.39
C CYS A 16 11.49 5.34 33.47
N SER A 17 10.57 4.37 33.41
CA SER A 17 10.95 3.02 33.11
C SER A 17 11.40 3.05 31.65
N ASN A 18 12.69 2.83 31.49
CA ASN A 18 13.29 2.48 30.22
C ASN A 18 12.79 1.05 29.93
N ASN A 19 11.53 0.93 29.56
CA ASN A 19 11.00 -0.31 29.06
C ASN A 19 11.35 -0.33 27.58
N ASP A 20 12.34 -1.15 27.26
CA ASP A 20 12.45 -1.84 25.99
C ASP A 20 11.13 -2.59 25.74
N SER A 21 10.10 -1.87 25.33
CA SER A 21 8.87 -2.48 24.85
C SER A 21 9.16 -2.90 23.42
N GLU A 22 9.36 -4.20 23.26
CA GLU A 22 9.29 -4.96 22.01
C GLU A 22 8.76 -4.12 20.84
N ASN A 23 9.69 -3.73 19.97
CA ASN A 23 9.41 -3.09 18.70
C ASN A 23 8.67 -4.10 17.81
N ASN A 24 7.38 -4.30 18.05
CA ASN A 24 6.45 -4.76 17.03
C ASN A 24 6.26 -3.60 16.03
N SER A 25 7.37 -3.16 15.40
CA SER A 25 7.31 -2.25 14.27
C SER A 25 6.66 -3.04 13.15
N SER A 26 5.34 -2.91 13.02
CA SER A 26 4.63 -3.45 11.88
C SER A 26 5.33 -2.96 10.61
N ASP A 27 5.53 -3.87 9.65
CA ASP A 27 6.13 -3.52 8.37
C ASP A 27 5.48 -2.24 7.81
N LYS A 28 6.30 -1.28 7.36
CA LYS A 28 5.84 0.02 6.87
C LYS A 28 4.85 -0.12 5.72
N ILE A 29 4.86 -1.23 5.00
CA ILE A 29 3.91 -1.47 3.91
C ILE A 29 2.47 -1.70 4.38
N ILE A 30 2.28 -2.17 5.63
CA ILE A 30 0.96 -2.49 6.18
C ILE A 30 0.15 -1.20 6.35
N GLY A 31 -1.08 -1.19 5.83
CA GLY A 31 -1.98 -0.04 5.91
C GLY A 31 -2.94 0.08 4.74
N THR A 32 -3.69 1.18 4.75
CA THR A 32 -4.58 1.56 3.65
C THR A 32 -3.93 2.67 2.83
N TRP A 33 -3.88 2.46 1.53
CA TRP A 33 -3.17 3.31 0.59
C TRP A 33 -4.10 3.77 -0.53
N ARG A 34 -3.94 5.00 -0.97
CA ARG A 34 -4.59 5.56 -2.16
C ARG A 34 -3.56 5.67 -3.26
N HIS A 35 -3.83 5.08 -4.42
CA HIS A 35 -2.99 5.21 -5.62
C HIS A 35 -3.12 6.63 -6.18
N THR A 36 -2.00 7.32 -6.33
CA THR A 36 -1.99 8.73 -6.80
C THR A 36 -1.33 8.89 -8.15
N LYS A 37 -0.35 8.03 -8.48
CA LYS A 37 0.39 8.13 -9.74
C LYS A 37 0.93 6.78 -10.21
N SER A 38 0.92 6.56 -11.52
CA SER A 38 1.75 5.56 -12.20
C SER A 38 2.73 6.26 -13.13
N THR A 39 4.01 5.91 -13.07
CA THR A 39 5.03 6.34 -14.03
C THR A 39 5.47 5.12 -14.83
N TYR A 40 5.24 5.14 -16.14
CA TYR A 40 5.67 4.09 -17.06
C TYR A 40 7.02 4.45 -17.66
N ILE A 41 7.97 3.54 -17.62
CA ILE A 41 9.34 3.73 -18.13
C ILE A 41 9.55 2.75 -19.28
N GLN A 42 9.62 3.28 -20.49
CA GLN A 42 9.90 2.50 -21.70
C GLN A 42 11.40 2.27 -21.90
N ASN A 43 11.77 1.31 -22.75
CA ASN A 43 13.16 0.86 -22.98
C ASN A 43 14.10 1.99 -23.45
N ASN A 44 13.56 3.03 -24.10
CA ASN A 44 14.29 4.23 -24.52
C ASN A 44 14.43 5.30 -23.41
N SER A 45 14.12 4.95 -22.16
CA SER A 45 14.06 5.86 -21.01
C SER A 45 12.99 6.96 -21.09
N GLN A 46 12.06 6.89 -22.07
CA GLN A 46 10.90 7.78 -22.06
C GLN A 46 10.00 7.43 -20.89
N GLN A 47 9.47 8.47 -20.26
CA GLN A 47 8.59 8.36 -19.11
C GLN A 47 7.25 9.03 -19.41
N TYR A 48 6.18 8.36 -19.03
CA TYR A 48 4.84 8.94 -19.05
C TYR A 48 4.18 8.74 -17.69
N ASP A 49 3.64 9.84 -17.15
CA ASP A 49 2.95 9.86 -15.88
C ASP A 49 1.44 9.81 -16.12
N GLN A 50 0.78 8.87 -15.45
CA GLN A 50 -0.67 8.82 -15.30
C GLN A 50 -1.02 9.22 -13.86
N LEU A 51 -1.78 10.31 -13.72
CA LEU A 51 -2.27 10.81 -12.44
C LEU A 51 -3.68 10.27 -12.17
N PHE A 52 -3.93 9.90 -10.92
CA PHE A 52 -5.19 9.33 -10.44
C PHE A 52 -5.93 10.34 -9.55
N GLU A 53 -6.48 11.38 -10.19
CA GLU A 53 -7.09 12.52 -9.50
C GLU A 53 -8.60 12.67 -9.75
N SER A 54 -9.22 11.79 -10.54
CA SER A 54 -10.67 11.85 -10.73
C SER A 54 -11.41 11.55 -9.41
N SER A 55 -12.66 12.01 -9.31
CA SER A 55 -13.51 11.78 -8.13
C SER A 55 -13.74 10.30 -7.81
N CYS A 56 -13.58 9.40 -8.78
CA CYS A 56 -13.62 7.96 -8.57
C CYS A 56 -12.25 7.40 -8.21
N ASP A 57 -11.18 7.88 -8.86
CA ASP A 57 -9.82 7.43 -8.56
C ASP A 57 -9.42 7.69 -7.11
N ILE A 58 -9.82 8.84 -6.56
CA ILE A 58 -9.55 9.18 -5.15
C ILE A 58 -10.22 8.20 -4.16
N GLN A 59 -11.20 7.42 -4.60
CA GLN A 59 -11.87 6.38 -3.80
C GLN A 59 -11.18 5.02 -3.89
N ASN A 60 -10.24 4.84 -4.82
CA ASN A 60 -9.47 3.60 -4.95
C ASN A 60 -8.66 3.34 -3.68
N ARG A 61 -8.59 2.07 -3.26
CA ARG A 61 -7.85 1.65 -2.06
C ARG A 61 -6.99 0.44 -2.36
N PHE A 62 -5.77 0.47 -1.86
CA PHE A 62 -4.90 -0.70 -1.73
C PHE A 62 -4.68 -0.96 -0.25
N ILE A 63 -5.28 -2.03 0.26
CA ILE A 63 -5.32 -2.37 1.67
C ILE A 63 -4.40 -3.56 1.89
N ILE A 64 -3.31 -3.35 2.64
CA ILE A 64 -2.33 -4.39 2.96
C ILE A 64 -2.48 -4.75 4.43
N LYS A 65 -2.86 -6.01 4.69
CA LYS A 65 -3.19 -6.52 6.02
C LYS A 65 -1.95 -7.09 6.71
N LYS A 66 -2.00 -7.18 8.05
CA LYS A 66 -0.90 -7.69 8.88
C LYS A 66 -0.57 -9.16 8.62
N ASP A 67 -1.53 -9.94 8.15
CA ASP A 67 -1.37 -11.35 7.79
C ASP A 67 -0.71 -11.56 6.41
N GLY A 68 -0.40 -10.45 5.71
CA GLY A 68 0.19 -10.45 4.39
C GLY A 68 -0.83 -10.48 3.26
N THR A 69 -2.13 -10.66 3.51
CA THR A 69 -3.15 -10.55 2.46
C THR A 69 -3.34 -9.11 2.02
N PHE A 70 -3.94 -8.88 0.84
CA PHE A 70 -4.28 -7.54 0.39
C PHE A 70 -5.54 -7.46 -0.46
N ASP A 71 -6.16 -6.28 -0.48
CA ASP A 71 -7.31 -5.96 -1.33
C ASP A 71 -7.00 -4.72 -2.19
N LYS A 72 -7.37 -4.75 -3.47
CA LYS A 72 -7.39 -3.58 -4.36
C LYS A 72 -8.82 -3.27 -4.75
N ILE A 73 -9.35 -2.19 -4.18
CA ILE A 73 -10.69 -1.66 -4.44
C ILE A 73 -10.56 -0.57 -5.51
N ARG A 74 -11.28 -0.73 -6.62
CA ARG A 74 -11.27 0.22 -7.74
C ARG A 74 -12.67 0.74 -8.03
N TYR A 75 -12.78 2.02 -8.26
CA TYR A 75 -14.00 2.71 -8.67
C TYR A 75 -13.78 3.31 -10.06
N SER A 76 -14.80 3.23 -10.90
CA SER A 76 -14.83 3.92 -12.19
C SER A 76 -16.05 4.84 -12.29
N PRO A 77 -16.02 5.84 -13.18
CA PRO A 77 -17.20 6.64 -13.47
C PRO A 77 -18.37 5.75 -13.90
N ASN A 78 -19.55 6.00 -13.33
CA ASN A 78 -20.80 5.40 -13.79
C ASN A 78 -21.36 6.29 -14.91
N THR A 79 -21.30 5.81 -16.15
CA THR A 79 -21.72 6.57 -17.34
C THR A 79 -23.24 6.78 -17.41
N ASP A 80 -24.02 5.92 -16.75
CA ASP A 80 -25.48 5.87 -16.91
C ASP A 80 -26.20 6.68 -15.83
N PHE A 81 -25.67 6.68 -14.60
CA PHE A 81 -26.32 7.31 -13.44
C PHE A 81 -25.50 8.45 -12.82
N GLY A 82 -24.28 8.69 -13.31
CA GLY A 82 -23.32 9.58 -12.69
C GLY A 82 -22.74 9.02 -11.38
N GLY A 83 -21.70 9.67 -10.88
CA GLY A 83 -20.97 9.19 -9.70
C GLY A 83 -20.03 8.04 -9.99
N CYS A 84 -19.69 7.26 -8.96
CA CYS A 84 -18.67 6.21 -9.03
C CYS A 84 -19.28 4.86 -8.74
N ILE A 85 -18.93 3.86 -9.54
CA ILE A 85 -19.32 2.47 -9.35
C ILE A 85 -18.09 1.62 -9.02
N LEU A 86 -18.26 0.70 -8.09
CA LEU A 86 -17.24 -0.30 -7.77
C LEU A 86 -17.01 -1.19 -8.99
N GLN A 87 -15.76 -1.35 -9.41
CA GLN A 87 -15.42 -2.30 -10.47
C GLN A 87 -15.63 -3.72 -9.95
N THR A 88 -16.41 -4.50 -10.71
CA THR A 88 -16.75 -5.89 -10.39
C THR A 88 -15.52 -6.80 -10.28
N SER A 89 -14.41 -6.45 -10.92
CA SER A 89 -13.09 -7.04 -10.70
C SER A 89 -12.30 -6.26 -9.64
N SER A 90 -12.70 -6.40 -8.37
CA SER A 90 -11.81 -6.06 -7.26
C SER A 90 -10.76 -7.17 -7.16
N PHE A 91 -9.50 -6.81 -7.02
CA PHE A 91 -8.43 -7.80 -6.94
C PHE A 91 -8.10 -8.09 -5.48
N ALA A 92 -7.88 -9.36 -5.15
CA ALA A 92 -7.40 -9.77 -3.84
C ALA A 92 -6.10 -10.54 -4.00
N GLY A 93 -5.29 -10.57 -2.94
CA GLY A 93 -4.08 -11.38 -2.89
C GLY A 93 -4.00 -12.20 -1.62
N GLU A 94 -3.50 -13.42 -1.74
CA GLU A 94 -3.46 -14.37 -0.63
C GLU A 94 -2.33 -14.05 0.35
N LYS A 95 -1.13 -13.72 -0.13
CA LYS A 95 0.00 -13.29 0.71
C LYS A 95 1.00 -12.43 -0.04
N ILE A 96 1.55 -11.44 0.67
CA ILE A 96 2.77 -10.72 0.32
C ILE A 96 3.93 -11.54 0.87
N TRP A 97 4.87 -11.89 0.00
CA TRP A 97 6.14 -12.46 0.45
C TRP A 97 7.09 -11.30 0.71
N ALA A 98 7.45 -11.09 1.98
CA ALA A 98 8.30 -10.00 2.43
C ALA A 98 9.65 -10.52 2.93
N LYS A 99 10.66 -9.67 2.74
CA LYS A 99 12.02 -9.67 3.32
C LYS A 99 13.09 -10.49 2.61
N SER A 100 13.57 -9.93 1.51
CA SER A 100 15.03 -9.80 1.36
C SER A 100 15.51 -8.52 2.07
N ASN A 101 16.82 -8.38 2.30
CA ASN A 101 17.45 -7.22 2.95
C ASN A 101 17.26 -5.89 2.15
N THR A 102 16.57 -5.92 1.01
CA THR A 102 16.52 -4.84 0.01
C THR A 102 15.12 -4.21 -0.16
N ASN A 103 14.17 -4.46 0.75
CA ASN A 103 12.78 -3.96 0.67
C ASN A 103 12.05 -4.39 -0.62
N GLN A 104 12.21 -5.66 -0.99
CA GLN A 104 11.46 -6.29 -2.08
C GLN A 104 10.18 -6.92 -1.56
N TYR A 105 9.11 -6.80 -2.35
CA TYR A 105 7.80 -7.36 -2.04
C TYR A 105 7.24 -8.06 -3.28
N VAL A 106 6.73 -9.27 -3.10
CA VAL A 106 6.02 -10.00 -4.16
C VAL A 106 4.53 -9.96 -3.88
N PHE A 107 3.76 -9.52 -4.88
CA PHE A 107 2.31 -9.43 -4.84
C PHE A 107 1.73 -10.46 -5.79
N GLN A 108 1.17 -11.55 -5.26
CA GLN A 108 0.37 -12.46 -6.05
C GLN A 108 -1.08 -11.99 -6.04
N THR A 109 -1.58 -11.62 -7.21
CA THR A 109 -2.92 -11.09 -7.40
C THR A 109 -3.81 -12.16 -8.02
N ILE A 110 -4.92 -12.45 -7.36
CA ILE A 110 -5.95 -13.36 -7.86
C ILE A 110 -7.12 -12.51 -8.36
N SER A 111 -7.49 -12.71 -9.62
CA SER A 111 -8.69 -12.10 -10.16
C SER A 111 -9.93 -12.74 -9.51
N SER A 112 -10.86 -11.92 -9.04
CA SER A 112 -12.18 -12.39 -8.61
C SER A 112 -13.08 -12.81 -9.78
N ASN A 113 -12.72 -12.45 -11.01
CA ASN A 113 -13.44 -12.80 -12.23
C ASN A 113 -12.74 -13.99 -12.91
N PRO A 114 -13.43 -15.13 -13.07
CA PRO A 114 -12.85 -16.38 -13.58
C PRO A 114 -12.43 -16.31 -15.05
N ASN A 115 -12.80 -15.26 -15.78
CA ASN A 115 -12.41 -15.05 -17.17
C ASN A 115 -11.07 -14.29 -17.32
N TYR A 116 -10.47 -13.85 -16.21
CA TYR A 116 -9.14 -13.23 -16.22
C TYR A 116 -8.16 -14.10 -15.45
N ASP A 117 -6.95 -14.24 -16.00
CA ASP A 117 -5.88 -14.96 -15.34
C ASP A 117 -5.42 -14.23 -14.07
N SER A 118 -4.90 -15.00 -13.11
CA SER A 118 -4.24 -14.42 -11.94
C SER A 118 -2.87 -13.87 -12.35
N GLU A 119 -2.50 -12.72 -11.81
CA GLU A 119 -1.25 -12.03 -12.15
C GLU A 119 -0.30 -12.03 -10.96
N THR A 120 0.97 -12.37 -11.18
CA THR A 120 2.01 -12.20 -10.16
C THR A 120 2.85 -10.97 -10.49
N LEU A 121 2.85 -9.99 -9.59
CA LEU A 121 3.59 -8.75 -9.72
C LEU A 121 4.72 -8.70 -8.70
N ILE A 122 5.93 -8.37 -9.15
CA ILE A 122 7.11 -8.29 -8.29
C ILE A 122 7.51 -6.82 -8.15
N ALA A 123 7.34 -6.25 -6.94
CA ALA A 123 7.91 -4.97 -6.60
C ALA A 123 9.37 -5.18 -6.18
N VAL A 124 10.28 -4.79 -7.06
CA VAL A 124 11.73 -4.95 -6.87
C VAL A 124 12.33 -3.93 -5.92
N LYS A 125 11.56 -2.89 -5.56
CA LYS A 125 11.93 -1.91 -4.54
C LYS A 125 10.70 -1.20 -3.99
N ALA A 126 10.58 -1.13 -2.67
CA ALA A 126 9.69 -0.20 -1.99
C ALA A 126 10.48 0.91 -1.29
N THR A 127 9.96 2.13 -1.38
CA THR A 127 10.49 3.31 -0.66
C THR A 127 9.35 3.97 0.11
N PHE A 128 9.62 4.41 1.34
CA PHE A 128 8.64 5.02 2.24
C PHE A 128 9.14 6.39 2.69
N GLU A 129 8.38 7.44 2.37
CA GLU A 129 8.72 8.83 2.66
C GLU A 129 7.52 9.51 3.31
N GLY A 130 7.54 9.63 4.65
CA GLY A 130 6.40 10.16 5.40
C GLY A 130 5.13 9.32 5.17
N ASN A 131 4.11 9.93 4.56
CA ASN A 131 2.85 9.28 4.21
C ASN A 131 2.85 8.65 2.81
N LYS A 132 3.98 8.63 2.10
CA LYS A 132 4.08 8.10 0.73
C LYS A 132 4.72 6.72 0.70
N MET A 133 4.19 5.86 -0.17
CA MET A 133 4.82 4.61 -0.59
C MET A 133 5.06 4.65 -2.08
N ILE A 134 6.25 4.25 -2.49
CA ILE A 134 6.65 4.17 -3.90
C ILE A 134 7.08 2.73 -4.16
N LEU A 135 6.38 2.05 -5.06
CA LEU A 135 6.67 0.69 -5.48
C LEU A 135 7.18 0.70 -6.92
N LYS A 136 8.38 0.14 -7.15
CA LYS A 136 8.93 -0.07 -8.48
C LYS A 136 8.72 -1.52 -8.88
N PHE A 137 8.03 -1.74 -9.99
CA PHE A 137 7.73 -3.06 -10.56
C PHE A 137 8.55 -3.32 -11.81
N ILE A 138 8.76 -4.61 -12.08
CA ILE A 138 9.27 -5.10 -13.36
C ILE A 138 8.08 -5.64 -14.16
N GLU A 139 7.91 -5.15 -15.38
CA GLU A 139 6.98 -5.72 -16.36
C GLU A 139 7.81 -6.46 -17.42
N LEU A 140 7.61 -7.78 -17.51
CA LEU A 140 8.24 -8.60 -18.54
C LEU A 140 7.37 -8.49 -19.81
N GLN A 141 7.72 -7.58 -20.72
CA GLN A 141 6.88 -7.33 -21.91
C GLN A 141 7.00 -8.40 -22.99
N ASN A 142 8.06 -9.21 -22.98
CA ASN A 142 8.22 -10.30 -23.93
C ASN A 142 9.15 -11.39 -23.38
N GLU A 143 8.61 -12.59 -23.11
CA GLU A 143 9.43 -13.73 -22.66
C GLU A 143 10.52 -14.12 -23.67
N ASN A 144 10.37 -13.73 -24.94
CA ASN A 144 11.32 -14.04 -26.01
C ASN A 144 12.41 -12.98 -26.22
N ASN A 145 12.32 -11.82 -25.56
CA ASN A 145 13.37 -10.80 -25.62
C ASN A 145 13.67 -10.23 -24.22
N PRO A 146 14.66 -10.79 -23.49
CA PRO A 146 14.99 -10.40 -22.13
C PRO A 146 15.55 -8.96 -22.01
N GLU A 147 15.80 -8.27 -23.12
CA GLU A 147 16.18 -6.85 -23.13
C GLU A 147 14.98 -5.88 -23.12
N ASP A 148 13.75 -6.37 -23.35
CA ASP A 148 12.52 -5.57 -23.31
C ASP A 148 11.90 -5.51 -21.91
N VAL A 149 12.69 -5.10 -20.91
CA VAL A 149 12.20 -4.90 -19.54
C VAL A 149 11.65 -3.49 -19.38
N ALA A 150 10.33 -3.37 -19.39
CA ALA A 150 9.67 -2.13 -18.96
C ALA A 150 9.59 -2.10 -17.43
N PHE A 151 9.76 -0.92 -16.85
CA PHE A 151 9.47 -0.71 -15.43
C PHE A 151 8.28 0.22 -15.31
N TYR A 152 7.46 -0.01 -14.30
CA TYR A 152 6.52 1.01 -13.87
C TYR A 152 6.66 1.27 -12.37
N ILE A 153 6.38 2.51 -11.98
CA ILE A 153 6.45 2.97 -10.61
C ILE A 153 5.05 3.38 -10.20
N GLU A 154 4.55 2.82 -9.12
CA GLU A 154 3.28 3.23 -8.51
C GLU A 154 3.57 4.03 -7.24
N THR A 155 2.94 5.19 -7.13
CA THR A 155 3.00 6.05 -5.95
C THR A 155 1.67 6.02 -5.23
N TYR A 156 1.75 5.88 -3.92
CA TYR A 156 0.63 5.77 -3.03
C TYR A 156 0.75 6.76 -1.89
N GLU A 157 -0.39 7.26 -1.42
CA GLU A 157 -0.51 8.07 -0.22
C GLU A 157 -1.32 7.34 0.84
N ARG A 158 -0.88 7.42 2.09
CA ARG A 158 -1.58 6.81 3.21
C ARG A 158 -2.93 7.49 3.45
N GLN A 159 -3.92 6.70 3.84
CA GLN A 159 -5.26 7.15 4.25
C GLN A 159 -5.45 6.96 5.75
#